data_AF-A0A1F8VQE5-F1
#
_entry.id   AF-A0A1F8VQE5-F1
#
_cell.length_a   1.000
_cell.length_b   1.000
_cell.length_c   1.000
_cell.angle_alpha   90.00
_cell.angle_beta   90.00
_cell.angle_gamma   90.00
#
_symmetry.space_group_name_H-M   'P 1'
#
loop_
_entity.id
_entity.type
_entity.pdbx_description
1 polymer ?
#
loop_
_entity_poly.entity_id
_entity_poly.type
_entity_poly.pdbx_seq_one_letter_code
_entity_poly.pdbx_strand_id
1 'polypeptide(L)'
;MDGVVATQASGSIESYVAEQVTYWIAQDVQNAELTLDGMGLSPVEVSISMQGNEAQVSFRTDELHARDAIEKAAEQLKDSLQRQGVVLTGMSVGTSHSGEASGHGGGRPRQEGRQASIAVQVPVLADSPARPKIPQGRALDLFV
;
A
#
# COMPACT_ATOMS: atom_id res chain seq x y z
N MET A 1 -45.18 0.39 -8.15
CA MET A 1 -44.68 1.18 -7.01
C MET A 1 -44.29 0.21 -5.89
N ASP A 2 -43.27 0.59 -5.09
CA ASP A 2 -42.73 -0.06 -3.87
C ASP A 2 -41.59 -1.07 -4.11
N GLY A 3 -40.34 -0.93 -3.63
CA GLY A 3 -39.67 0.10 -2.83
C GLY A 3 -38.15 -0.20 -2.80
N VAL A 4 -37.31 0.78 -3.17
CA VAL A 4 -35.84 0.71 -3.14
C VAL A 4 -35.34 1.15 -1.77
N VAL A 5 -35.05 0.22 -0.85
CA VAL A 5 -34.45 0.54 0.45
C VAL A 5 -33.27 -0.38 0.75
N ALA A 6 -32.14 -0.13 0.08
CA ALA A 6 -30.84 -0.69 0.43
C ALA A 6 -29.73 0.30 0.03
N THR A 7 -29.68 1.48 0.68
CA THR A 7 -28.60 2.46 0.43
C THR A 7 -28.33 3.42 1.60
N GLN A 8 -28.75 3.10 2.83
CA GLN A 8 -28.56 4.03 3.97
C GLN A 8 -27.25 3.81 4.73
N ALA A 9 -26.60 2.65 4.60
CA ALA A 9 -25.26 2.43 5.17
C ALA A 9 -24.16 3.10 4.31
N SER A 10 -24.27 3.01 2.98
CA SER A 10 -23.24 3.48 2.04
C SER A 10 -23.02 4.99 2.10
N GLY A 11 -24.10 5.80 2.08
CA GLY A 11 -23.97 7.27 2.12
C GLY A 11 -23.34 7.82 3.40
N SER A 12 -23.46 7.06 4.50
CA SER A 12 -22.85 7.40 5.79
C SER A 12 -21.34 7.16 5.76
N ILE A 13 -20.90 6.06 5.15
CA ILE A 13 -19.48 5.71 4.99
C ILE A 13 -18.81 6.67 4.02
N GLU A 14 -19.47 7.00 2.91
CA GLU A 14 -18.97 7.93 1.90
C GLU A 14 -18.60 9.28 2.51
N SER A 15 -19.54 9.85 3.28
CA SER A 15 -19.36 11.14 3.96
C SER A 15 -18.26 11.06 5.02
N TYR A 16 -18.24 9.98 5.82
CA TYR A 16 -17.26 9.80 6.88
C TYR A 16 -15.82 9.69 6.35
N VAL A 17 -15.60 8.93 5.27
CA VAL A 17 -14.29 8.80 4.61
C VAL A 17 -13.82 10.17 4.13
N ALA A 18 -14.69 10.93 3.48
CA ALA A 18 -14.32 12.23 2.94
C ALA A 18 -13.96 13.23 4.06
N GLU A 19 -14.76 13.29 5.13
CA GLU A 19 -14.47 14.15 6.28
C GLU A 19 -13.13 13.79 6.94
N GLN A 20 -12.84 12.50 7.13
CA GLN A 20 -11.58 12.04 7.73
C GLN A 20 -10.36 12.38 6.87
N VAL A 21 -10.45 12.19 5.56
CA VAL A 21 -9.34 12.53 4.65
C VAL A 21 -9.11 14.04 4.60
N THR A 22 -10.16 14.85 4.53
CA THR A 22 -10.04 16.31 4.62
C THR A 22 -9.43 16.74 5.95
N TYR A 23 -9.79 16.08 7.05
CA TYR A 23 -9.19 16.35 8.36
C TYR A 23 -7.68 16.02 8.37
N TRP A 24 -7.27 14.85 7.88
CA TRP A 24 -5.86 14.48 7.81
C TRP A 24 -5.04 15.41 6.93
N ILE A 25 -5.59 15.80 5.77
CA ILE A 25 -5.00 16.82 4.90
C ILE A 25 -4.80 18.14 5.66
N ALA A 26 -5.80 18.59 6.42
CA ALA A 26 -5.71 19.81 7.21
C ALA A 26 -4.73 19.70 8.39
N GLN A 27 -4.34 18.48 8.79
CA GLN A 27 -3.36 18.21 9.85
C GLN A 27 -1.97 17.85 9.30
N ASP A 28 -1.75 17.93 7.98
CA ASP A 28 -0.52 17.47 7.31
C ASP A 28 -0.21 15.98 7.57
N VAL A 29 -1.25 15.19 7.84
CA VAL A 29 -1.14 13.75 8.09
C VAL A 29 -1.14 13.01 6.77
N GLN A 30 -0.03 12.34 6.48
CA GLN A 30 0.17 11.57 5.25
C GLN A 30 -0.23 10.10 5.40
N ASN A 31 -0.19 9.53 6.61
CA ASN A 31 -0.59 8.15 6.84
C ASN A 31 -1.53 8.08 8.02
N ALA A 32 -2.66 7.42 7.82
CA ALA A 32 -3.67 7.22 8.85
C ALA A 32 -4.42 5.90 8.65
N GLU A 33 -5.05 5.43 9.71
CA GLU A 33 -5.88 4.23 9.71
C GLU A 33 -7.32 4.62 10.02
N LEU A 34 -8.24 4.24 9.14
CA LEU A 34 -9.67 4.46 9.29
C LEU A 34 -10.33 3.16 9.75
N THR A 35 -10.84 3.13 10.98
CA THR A 35 -11.73 2.04 11.39
C THR A 35 -13.18 2.44 11.11
N LEU A 36 -13.88 1.62 10.32
CA LEU A 36 -15.31 1.81 10.06
C LEU A 36 -16.09 1.18 11.22
N ASP A 37 -16.20 1.92 12.33
CA ASP A 37 -16.89 1.52 13.55
C ASP A 37 -18.36 1.18 13.26
N GLY A 38 -18.80 -0.01 13.66
CA GLY A 38 -20.20 -0.44 13.54
C GLY A 38 -20.47 -1.65 12.64
N MET A 39 -19.49 -2.11 11.85
CA MET A 39 -19.70 -3.21 10.91
C MET A 39 -18.79 -4.43 11.15
N GLY A 40 -17.83 -4.35 12.08
CA GLY A 40 -16.86 -5.43 12.35
C GLY A 40 -15.80 -5.61 11.25
N LEU A 41 -15.61 -4.56 10.44
CA LEU A 41 -14.76 -4.55 9.26
C LEU A 41 -13.32 -4.23 9.64
N SER A 42 -12.39 -4.78 8.88
CA SER A 42 -10.96 -4.49 9.02
C SER A 42 -10.68 -2.98 8.88
N PRO A 43 -9.66 -2.46 9.58
CA PRO A 43 -9.22 -1.09 9.39
C PRO A 43 -8.81 -0.87 7.94
N VAL A 44 -9.18 0.28 7.40
CA VAL A 44 -8.78 0.75 6.08
C VAL A 44 -7.56 1.65 6.27
N GLU A 45 -6.40 1.24 5.75
CA GLU A 45 -5.23 2.11 5.74
C GLU A 45 -5.40 3.18 4.66
N VAL A 46 -5.06 4.42 4.99
CA VAL A 46 -5.12 5.57 4.08
C VAL A 46 -3.75 6.24 4.03
N SER A 47 -3.22 6.35 2.83
CA SER A 47 -1.97 7.04 2.53
C SER A 47 -2.25 8.24 1.63
N ILE A 48 -1.82 9.41 2.04
CA ILE A 48 -2.05 10.70 1.40
C ILE A 48 -0.68 11.27 1.04
N SER A 49 -0.46 11.51 -0.25
CA SER A 49 0.74 12.16 -0.77
C SER A 49 0.37 13.54 -1.29
N MET A 50 0.95 14.58 -0.68
CA MET A 50 0.77 15.98 -1.10
C MET A 50 1.93 16.42 -2.00
N GLN A 51 1.61 16.99 -3.15
CA GLN A 51 2.55 17.61 -4.10
C GLN A 51 2.12 19.04 -4.36
N GLY A 52 2.61 19.96 -3.52
CA GLY A 52 2.22 21.37 -3.57
C GLY A 52 0.75 21.54 -3.22
N ASN A 53 -0.09 21.58 -4.24
CA ASN A 53 -1.54 21.78 -4.12
C ASN A 53 -2.34 20.60 -4.68
N GLU A 54 -1.64 19.53 -5.02
CA GLU A 54 -2.17 18.29 -5.58
C GLU A 54 -2.10 17.20 -4.50
N ALA A 55 -3.22 16.56 -4.19
CA ALA A 55 -3.29 15.45 -3.25
C ALA A 55 -3.54 14.14 -4.00
N GLN A 56 -2.79 13.09 -3.65
CA GLN A 56 -3.02 11.74 -4.12
C GLN A 56 -3.33 10.85 -2.92
N VAL A 57 -4.44 10.10 -2.97
CA VAL A 57 -4.90 9.29 -1.84
C VAL A 57 -4.96 7.82 -2.23
N SER A 58 -4.36 6.95 -1.43
CA SER A 58 -4.34 5.51 -1.62
C SER A 58 -4.99 4.84 -0.41
N PHE A 59 -6.06 4.10 -0.66
CA PHE A 59 -6.79 3.33 0.34
C PHE A 59 -6.41 1.87 0.22
N ARG A 60 -6.27 1.18 1.35
CA ARG A 60 -6.03 -0.26 1.39
C ARG A 60 -7.05 -0.91 2.30
N THR A 61 -7.89 -1.77 1.71
CA THR A 61 -8.92 -2.54 2.41
C THR A 61 -9.06 -3.92 1.78
N ASP A 62 -9.32 -4.94 2.60
CA ASP A 62 -9.63 -6.28 2.10
C ASP A 62 -11.13 -6.43 1.76
N GLU A 63 -11.93 -5.40 2.06
CA GLU A 63 -13.38 -5.51 1.97
C GLU A 63 -13.98 -4.90 0.70
N LEU A 64 -14.79 -5.71 0.01
CA LEU A 64 -15.48 -5.32 -1.21
C LEU A 64 -16.52 -4.21 -0.98
N HIS A 65 -17.23 -4.25 0.15
CA HIS A 65 -18.24 -3.23 0.46
C HIS A 65 -17.61 -1.87 0.76
N ALA A 66 -16.53 -1.86 1.55
CA ALA A 66 -15.76 -0.66 1.81
C ALA A 66 -15.20 -0.07 0.51
N ARG A 67 -14.69 -0.91 -0.40
CA ARG A 67 -14.22 -0.45 -1.71
C ARG A 67 -15.29 0.31 -2.50
N ASP A 68 -16.50 -0.24 -2.67
CA ASP A 68 -17.59 0.44 -3.40
C ASP A 68 -17.97 1.79 -2.76
N ALA A 69 -18.06 1.83 -1.42
CA ALA A 69 -18.35 3.06 -0.70
C ALA A 69 -17.24 4.10 -0.84
N ILE A 70 -15.96 3.68 -0.74
CA ILE A 70 -14.79 4.54 -0.91
C ILE A 70 -14.71 5.08 -2.34
N GLU A 71 -15.01 4.26 -3.36
CA GLU A 71 -15.05 4.70 -4.76
C GLU A 71 -16.08 5.81 -4.98
N LYS A 72 -17.25 5.74 -4.34
CA LYS A 72 -18.25 6.82 -4.38
C LYS A 72 -17.84 8.05 -3.56
N ALA A 73 -17.21 7.83 -2.41
CA ALA A 73 -16.66 8.89 -1.56
C ALA A 73 -15.62 9.74 -2.30
N ALA A 74 -14.87 9.13 -3.24
CA ALA A 74 -13.84 9.79 -4.03
C ALA A 74 -14.34 11.04 -4.75
N GLU A 75 -15.51 10.96 -5.39
CA GLU A 75 -16.08 12.08 -6.15
C GLU A 75 -16.47 13.23 -5.23
N GLN A 76 -17.05 12.92 -4.08
CA GLN A 76 -17.47 13.90 -3.08
C GLN A 76 -16.25 14.55 -2.37
N LEU A 77 -15.24 13.75 -2.04
CA LEU A 77 -13.97 14.22 -1.48
C LEU A 77 -13.27 15.16 -2.47
N LYS A 78 -13.21 14.79 -3.75
CA LYS A 78 -12.63 15.63 -4.81
C LYS A 78 -13.31 17.00 -4.89
N ASP A 79 -14.64 17.05 -4.92
CA ASP A 79 -15.37 18.33 -4.94
C ASP A 79 -15.07 19.18 -3.69
N SER A 80 -15.05 18.54 -2.52
CA SER A 80 -14.76 19.22 -1.24
C SER A 80 -13.35 19.79 -1.20
N LEU A 81 -12.34 18.98 -1.54
CA LEU A 81 -10.94 19.42 -1.60
C LEU A 81 -10.76 20.51 -2.65
N GLN A 82 -11.37 20.37 -3.83
CA GLN A 82 -11.25 21.35 -4.91
C GLN A 82 -11.82 22.72 -4.50
N ARG A 83 -12.89 22.75 -3.69
CA ARG A 83 -13.44 23.99 -3.13
C ARG A 83 -12.51 24.65 -2.11
N GLN A 84 -11.72 23.85 -1.39
CA GLN A 84 -10.66 24.33 -0.51
C GLN A 84 -9.40 24.75 -1.27
N GLY A 85 -9.44 24.61 -2.59
CA GLY A 85 -8.31 24.90 -3.46
C GLY A 85 -7.26 23.80 -3.44
N VAL A 86 -7.55 22.57 -3.02
CA VAL A 86 -6.65 21.39 -3.12
C VAL A 86 -7.17 20.48 -4.24
N VAL A 87 -6.32 20.07 -5.18
CA VAL A 87 -6.75 19.23 -6.30
C VAL A 87 -6.45 17.76 -5.99
N LEU A 88 -7.49 16.92 -5.91
CA LEU A 88 -7.28 15.47 -5.85
C LEU A 88 -6.88 14.95 -7.23
N THR A 89 -5.59 14.60 -7.41
CA THR A 89 -5.03 14.17 -8.71
C THR A 89 -5.20 12.69 -8.97
N GLY A 90 -5.32 11.89 -7.91
CA GLY A 90 -5.51 10.46 -8.03
C GLY A 90 -6.03 9.83 -6.75
N MET A 91 -6.91 8.84 -6.91
CA MET A 91 -7.35 7.98 -5.84
C MET A 91 -7.19 6.52 -6.26
N SER A 92 -6.66 5.67 -5.39
CA SER A 92 -6.45 4.26 -5.68
C SER A 92 -6.90 3.40 -4.50
N VAL A 93 -7.65 2.33 -4.76
CA VAL A 93 -8.06 1.37 -3.73
C VAL A 93 -7.39 0.03 -4.01
N GLY A 94 -6.54 -0.39 -3.09
CA GLY A 94 -5.82 -1.67 -3.15
C GLY A 94 -6.27 -2.64 -2.07
N THR A 95 -5.93 -3.91 -2.23
CA THR A 95 -6.01 -4.91 -1.17
C THR A 95 -4.65 -5.02 -0.48
N SER A 96 -4.64 -5.36 0.80
CA SER A 96 -3.42 -5.51 1.63
C SER A 96 -2.43 -6.56 1.12
N HIS A 97 -2.85 -7.42 0.18
CA HIS A 97 -1.97 -8.38 -0.49
C HIS A 97 -1.06 -7.76 -1.58
N SER A 98 -1.25 -6.49 -1.93
CA SER A 98 -0.44 -5.80 -2.94
C SER A 98 0.77 -5.12 -2.28
N GLY A 99 1.67 -5.93 -1.75
CA GLY A 99 2.85 -5.49 -1.01
C GLY A 99 4.11 -6.26 -1.33
N GLU A 100 4.14 -7.11 -2.37
CA GLU A 100 5.35 -7.86 -2.76
C GLU A 100 5.49 -7.93 -4.28
N ALA A 101 5.78 -6.79 -4.92
CA ALA A 101 6.22 -6.76 -6.31
C ALA A 101 7.44 -5.82 -6.45
N SER A 102 8.52 -6.17 -5.77
CA SER A 102 9.86 -5.68 -6.09
C SER A 102 10.89 -6.71 -5.64
N GLY A 103 11.31 -7.58 -6.57
CA GLY A 103 12.68 -8.12 -6.51
C GLY A 103 12.92 -9.63 -6.52
N HIS A 104 12.21 -10.47 -7.28
CA HIS A 104 12.82 -11.73 -7.76
C HIS A 104 12.31 -12.19 -9.13
N GLY A 105 12.46 -11.32 -10.14
CA GLY A 105 12.54 -11.76 -11.52
C GLY A 105 13.90 -12.38 -11.79
N GLY A 106 13.99 -13.71 -11.74
CA GLY A 106 15.23 -14.47 -11.98
C GLY A 106 14.91 -15.87 -12.49
N GLY A 107 14.21 -15.96 -13.62
CA GLY A 107 13.81 -17.23 -14.20
C GLY A 107 14.98 -18.16 -14.51
N ARG A 108 14.77 -19.47 -14.26
CA ARG A 108 15.23 -20.59 -15.10
C ARG A 108 14.62 -21.90 -14.61
N PRO A 109 13.73 -22.55 -15.38
CA PRO A 109 13.40 -23.95 -15.14
C PRO A 109 14.58 -24.78 -15.66
N ARG A 110 15.31 -25.46 -14.79
CA ARG A 110 16.30 -26.47 -15.22
C ARG A 110 15.96 -27.82 -14.60
N GLN A 111 14.96 -28.43 -15.24
CA GLN A 111 14.93 -29.84 -15.64
C GLN A 111 15.89 -30.75 -14.87
N GLU A 112 15.38 -31.32 -13.78
CA GLU A 112 15.92 -32.48 -13.11
C GLU A 112 15.81 -33.69 -14.06
N GLY A 113 16.96 -34.21 -14.47
CA GLY A 113 17.06 -35.28 -15.45
C GLY A 113 18.46 -35.91 -15.46
N ARG A 114 18.75 -36.66 -14.40
CA ARG A 114 19.50 -37.93 -14.37
C ARG A 114 20.81 -38.10 -15.20
N GLN A 115 21.87 -38.43 -14.44
CA GLN A 115 23.00 -39.36 -14.74
C GLN A 115 24.22 -38.79 -15.48
N ALA A 116 25.35 -38.62 -14.77
CA ALA A 116 26.53 -39.51 -14.66
C ALA A 116 27.70 -38.95 -15.51
N SER A 117 28.83 -38.54 -14.95
CA SER A 117 29.88 -39.47 -14.48
C SER A 117 31.06 -38.69 -13.85
N ILE A 118 31.43 -39.13 -12.65
CA ILE A 118 32.76 -39.25 -12.01
C ILE A 118 33.91 -38.41 -12.60
N ALA A 119 34.42 -37.46 -11.80
CA ALA A 119 35.80 -37.00 -11.86
C ALA A 119 36.40 -36.94 -10.45
N VAL A 120 37.38 -37.82 -10.26
CA VAL A 120 38.36 -38.02 -9.19
C VAL A 120 38.51 -36.85 -8.18
N GLN A 121 38.30 -37.17 -6.90
CA GLN A 121 38.75 -36.38 -5.75
C GLN A 121 40.17 -36.79 -5.37
N VAL A 122 41.13 -35.85 -5.32
CA VAL A 122 42.25 -35.86 -4.37
C VAL A 122 42.62 -34.40 -3.97
N PRO A 123 43.20 -34.18 -2.79
CA PRO A 123 42.92 -33.04 -1.90
C PRO A 123 43.96 -31.92 -1.98
N VAL A 124 43.58 -30.70 -1.55
CA VAL A 124 44.52 -29.73 -0.96
C VAL A 124 43.82 -28.92 0.14
N LEU A 125 44.27 -29.14 1.39
CA LEU A 125 44.12 -28.17 2.48
C LEU A 125 45.05 -27.01 2.13
N ALA A 126 44.51 -25.92 1.60
CA ALA A 126 45.23 -24.68 1.39
C ALA A 126 44.64 -23.60 2.31
N ASP A 127 45.41 -23.34 3.35
CA ASP A 127 45.47 -22.12 4.13
C ASP A 127 45.01 -20.88 3.33
N SER A 128 44.01 -20.16 3.84
CA SER A 128 43.49 -18.94 3.22
C SER A 128 43.84 -17.72 4.07
N PRO A 129 44.85 -16.92 3.67
CA PRO A 129 45.07 -15.60 4.24
C PRO A 129 44.22 -14.51 3.54
N ALA A 130 43.54 -13.73 4.37
CA ALA A 130 43.25 -12.28 4.28
C ALA A 130 42.49 -11.65 3.07
N ARG A 131 41.29 -11.11 3.41
CA ARG A 131 40.71 -9.73 3.18
C ARG A 131 40.53 -9.24 1.72
N PRO A 132 39.43 -8.55 1.29
CA PRO A 132 38.80 -7.35 1.90
C PRO A 132 37.23 -7.33 1.75
N LYS A 133 36.38 -6.34 2.06
CA LYS A 133 36.42 -4.86 2.10
C LYS A 133 35.13 -4.37 2.80
N ILE A 134 35.22 -3.40 3.72
CA ILE A 134 34.13 -2.53 4.25
C ILE A 134 34.62 -1.10 3.93
N PRO A 135 33.84 0.00 3.70
CA PRO A 135 32.45 0.31 4.08
C PRO A 135 31.58 1.02 3.01
N GLN A 136 30.28 1.18 3.29
CA GLN A 136 29.34 2.27 2.90
C GLN A 136 27.92 1.69 2.99
N GLY A 137 26.91 2.29 3.61
CA GLY A 137 26.76 3.57 4.27
C GLY A 137 25.27 3.72 4.64
N ARG A 138 24.99 4.57 5.63
CA ARG A 138 23.67 5.05 6.09
C ARG A 138 22.90 4.14 7.07
N ALA A 139 23.28 4.28 8.35
CA ALA A 139 22.31 4.26 9.43
C ALA A 139 21.41 5.51 9.27
N LEU A 140 20.09 5.31 9.31
CA LEU A 140 19.13 6.39 9.51
C LEU A 140 18.92 6.52 11.01
N ASP A 141 19.29 7.68 11.54
CA ASP A 141 19.03 8.09 12.92
C ASP A 141 17.59 8.60 13.00
N LEU A 142 16.77 7.99 13.87
CA LEU A 142 15.41 8.43 14.17
C LEU A 142 15.46 9.23 15.47
N PHE A 143 15.48 10.55 15.33
CA PHE A 143 15.22 11.50 16.40
C PHE A 143 14.06 12.41 15.99
N VAL A 144 12.90 12.28 16.66
CA VAL A 144 12.10 13.39 17.24
C VAL A 144 10.90 12.82 18.00
#